data_AF-A0A3F2UZX2-F1
#
_entry.id   AF-A0A3F2UZX2-F1
#
_cell.length_a   1.000
_cell.length_b   1.000
_cell.length_c   1.000
_cell.angle_alpha   90.00
_cell.angle_beta   90.00
_cell.angle_gamma   90.00
#
_symmetry.space_group_name_H-M   'P 1'
#
loop_
_entity.id
_entity.type
_entity.pdbx_description
1 polymer ?
#
loop_
_entity_poly.entity_id
_entity_poly.type
_entity_poly.pdbx_seq_one_letter_code
_entity_poly.pdbx_strand_id
1 'polypeptide(L)'
;MSDERSAWDRYPGYRVDLLPCHSTGRIEYQGNIIAHSDSCLLVKESEHDTRLYFPEADVNWDYFEPSTHQTFCPFKGEASYWSLQSKDEAAQNVVWTYRQPLTEVEGLRGYVSFDTDKLKVELVQNWSGDADHAVVTSFPVWGDAADLLHLLDVTPVTEHHFVSTPYPDPPIGTFIEELKERRRRSVIEGGHQLSQAIVAASKTVPSQRVTSASMIFSKAASFDETLDVQVEVLRGGRNFSTLEVKTVQNEQLRSVGLVLMDSSPADRIRNVISMPEVPGPEESKPMDMKVTGREIRIVDGAYTNDLDHIGPPELYAWIRFRDAPQHAYQHTALMTQATTHWTIAAALRPHPGLSQALAHVSLSTGPLKTDISFHDDVDVTQWMLYVNDAVYSGRGQAQGQGKIFSSDGRLLATYAVHTMIRDFNPQGNKSGHNAM
;
A
#
# COMPACT_ATOMS: atom_id res chain seq x y z
N MET A 1 22.13 29.12 -31.05
CA MET A 1 20.71 28.80 -30.85
C MET A 1 20.54 27.35 -31.26
N SER A 2 20.83 26.44 -30.32
CA SER A 2 20.75 25.00 -30.57
C SER A 2 19.28 24.61 -30.70
N ASP A 3 19.01 23.88 -31.77
CA ASP A 3 17.74 23.27 -32.12
C ASP A 3 17.37 22.26 -31.01
N GLU A 4 16.66 22.72 -29.97
CA GLU A 4 16.18 21.92 -28.84
C GLU A 4 15.04 21.02 -29.33
N ARG A 5 15.42 19.96 -30.04
CA ARG A 5 14.49 19.02 -30.64
C ARG A 5 13.88 18.11 -29.58
N SER A 6 12.57 17.88 -29.75
CA SER A 6 11.84 16.75 -29.19
C SER A 6 12.69 15.46 -29.20
N ALA A 7 12.66 14.72 -28.09
CA ALA A 7 13.33 13.43 -27.99
C ALA A 7 12.41 12.23 -28.31
N TRP A 8 11.14 12.45 -28.62
CA TRP A 8 10.18 11.38 -28.92
C TRP A 8 10.67 10.42 -30.03
N ASP A 9 11.20 10.95 -31.13
CA ASP A 9 11.75 10.13 -32.23
C ASP A 9 12.98 9.30 -31.82
N ARG A 10 13.75 9.80 -30.85
CA ARG A 10 14.97 9.14 -30.35
C ARG A 10 14.67 8.06 -29.33
N TYR A 11 13.53 8.16 -28.63
CA TYR A 11 13.10 7.24 -27.58
C TYR A 11 11.66 6.78 -27.84
N PRO A 12 11.41 5.93 -28.86
CA PRO A 12 10.07 5.50 -29.23
C PRO A 12 9.33 4.70 -28.15
N GLY A 13 10.06 4.20 -27.14
CA GLY A 13 9.50 3.53 -25.96
C GLY A 13 9.16 4.45 -24.78
N TYR A 14 9.60 5.72 -24.80
CA TYR A 14 9.29 6.67 -23.74
C TYR A 14 7.79 6.96 -23.70
N ARG A 15 7.23 7.15 -22.52
CA ARG A 15 5.80 7.41 -22.32
C ARG A 15 5.60 8.57 -21.34
N VAL A 16 4.60 9.38 -21.65
CA VAL A 16 4.04 10.41 -20.76
C VAL A 16 2.54 10.28 -20.87
N ASP A 17 1.93 9.59 -19.91
CA ASP A 17 0.50 9.32 -19.89
C ASP A 17 -0.20 10.36 -19.02
N LEU A 18 -1.25 10.97 -19.58
CA LEU A 18 -2.07 11.99 -18.92
C LEU A 18 -3.41 11.34 -18.56
N LEU A 19 -3.57 10.99 -17.30
CA LEU A 19 -4.75 10.28 -16.80
C LEU A 19 -5.61 11.22 -15.95
N PRO A 20 -6.94 11.22 -16.08
CA PRO A 20 -7.81 11.93 -15.14
C PRO A 20 -7.56 11.46 -13.69
N CYS A 21 -7.47 12.41 -12.76
CA CYS A 21 -7.46 12.08 -11.33
C CYS A 21 -8.91 11.91 -10.86
N HIS A 22 -9.21 10.78 -10.21
CA HIS A 22 -10.56 10.50 -9.67
C HIS A 22 -10.74 11.01 -8.23
N SER A 23 -9.78 11.77 -7.70
CA SER A 23 -9.84 12.41 -6.39
C SER A 23 -9.70 13.92 -6.54
N THR A 24 -10.18 14.67 -5.56
CA THR A 24 -10.01 16.13 -5.55
C THR A 24 -8.61 16.48 -5.08
N GLY A 25 -7.83 17.15 -5.92
CA GLY A 25 -6.53 17.68 -5.53
C GLY A 25 -6.70 18.87 -4.60
N ARG A 26 -5.91 18.95 -3.53
CA ARG A 26 -5.87 20.07 -2.60
C ARG A 26 -4.44 20.40 -2.21
N ILE A 27 -4.12 21.68 -2.17
CA ILE A 27 -2.84 22.19 -1.66
C ILE A 27 -3.13 23.29 -0.67
N GLU A 28 -2.52 23.16 0.51
CA GLU A 28 -2.59 24.15 1.58
C GLU A 28 -1.21 24.76 1.83
N TYR A 29 -1.17 26.09 1.98
CA TYR A 29 0.01 26.82 2.41
C TYR A 29 -0.37 27.78 3.54
N GLN A 30 0.28 27.63 4.68
CA GLN A 30 0.06 28.45 5.89
C GLN A 30 -1.42 28.54 6.32
N GLY A 31 -2.17 27.43 6.29
CA GLY A 31 -3.59 27.42 6.67
C GLY A 31 -4.55 27.82 5.55
N ASN A 32 -4.06 28.21 4.37
CA ASN A 32 -4.89 28.68 3.26
C ASN A 32 -4.84 27.70 2.10
N ILE A 33 -6.01 27.43 1.50
CA ILE A 33 -6.10 26.65 0.27
C ILE A 33 -5.60 27.51 -0.89
N ILE A 34 -4.51 27.06 -1.52
CA ILE A 34 -3.86 27.74 -2.65
C ILE A 34 -4.15 27.06 -4.00
N ALA A 35 -4.60 25.81 -3.98
CA ALA A 35 -5.13 25.11 -5.16
C ALA A 35 -6.16 24.05 -4.71
N HIS A 36 -7.26 23.93 -5.45
CA HIS A 36 -8.31 22.95 -5.18
C HIS A 36 -9.10 22.61 -6.44
N SER A 37 -9.04 21.35 -6.89
CA SER A 37 -9.63 20.95 -8.18
C SER A 37 -10.12 19.50 -8.19
N ASP A 38 -11.29 19.27 -8.78
CA ASP A 38 -11.83 17.94 -9.12
C ASP A 38 -11.40 17.46 -10.53
N SER A 39 -10.66 18.30 -11.25
CA SER A 39 -10.30 18.13 -12.66
C SER A 39 -8.79 17.99 -12.84
N CYS A 40 -8.09 17.50 -11.82
CA CYS A 40 -6.65 17.27 -11.87
C CYS A 40 -6.27 16.15 -12.87
N LEU A 41 -5.06 16.22 -13.41
CA LEU A 41 -4.44 15.15 -14.19
C LEU A 41 -3.33 14.48 -13.39
N LEU A 42 -3.33 13.15 -13.36
CA LEU A 42 -2.19 12.32 -12.98
C LEU A 42 -1.30 12.12 -14.20
N VAL A 43 -0.09 12.66 -14.14
CA VAL A 43 0.89 12.55 -15.23
C VAL A 43 1.93 11.52 -14.83
N LYS A 44 1.93 10.37 -15.53
CA LYS A 44 2.88 9.28 -15.35
C LYS A 44 3.91 9.35 -16.48
N GLU A 45 5.19 9.49 -16.13
CA GLU A 45 6.27 9.60 -17.11
C GLU A 45 7.31 8.50 -16.85
N SER A 46 7.84 7.92 -17.93
CA SER A 46 8.89 6.91 -17.84
C SER A 46 10.07 7.40 -17.00
N GLU A 47 10.47 6.59 -16.01
CA GLU A 47 11.60 6.86 -15.10
C GLU A 47 11.44 8.10 -14.20
N HIS A 48 10.21 8.63 -14.05
CA HIS A 48 9.91 9.79 -13.23
C HIS A 48 8.74 9.54 -12.27
N ASP A 49 8.69 10.33 -11.19
CA ASP A 49 7.56 10.31 -10.29
C ASP A 49 6.27 10.75 -10.97
N THR A 50 5.18 10.10 -10.56
CA THR A 50 3.84 10.59 -10.92
C THR A 50 3.66 11.99 -10.35
N ARG A 51 3.19 12.91 -11.19
CA ARG A 51 2.91 14.29 -10.81
C ARG A 51 1.42 14.60 -10.94
N LEU A 52 0.91 15.43 -10.03
CA LEU A 52 -0.46 15.91 -10.07
C LEU A 52 -0.49 17.31 -10.69
N TYR A 53 -1.22 17.45 -11.79
CA TYR A 53 -1.40 18.70 -12.52
C TYR A 53 -2.80 19.25 -12.27
N PHE A 54 -2.88 20.52 -11.88
CA PHE A 54 -4.10 21.27 -11.62
C PHE A 54 -4.40 22.18 -12.81
N PRO A 55 -5.67 22.35 -13.22
CA PRO A 55 -6.03 23.43 -14.13
C PRO A 55 -5.58 24.77 -13.56
N GLU A 56 -5.00 25.65 -14.38
CA GLU A 56 -4.57 26.99 -13.95
C GLU A 56 -5.72 27.82 -13.35
N ALA A 57 -6.95 27.55 -13.77
CA ALA A 57 -8.16 28.22 -13.27
C ALA A 57 -8.49 27.87 -11.80
N ASP A 58 -7.99 26.75 -11.29
CA ASP A 58 -8.28 26.23 -9.96
C ASP A 58 -7.17 26.57 -8.94
N VAL A 59 -6.23 27.40 -9.34
CA VAL A 59 -5.11 27.89 -8.53
C VAL A 59 -5.35 29.32 -8.11
N ASN A 60 -5.17 29.60 -6.82
CA ASN A 60 -5.25 30.96 -6.30
C ASN A 60 -3.91 31.69 -6.55
N TRP A 61 -3.83 32.39 -7.68
CA TRP A 61 -2.63 33.10 -8.11
C TRP A 61 -2.25 34.30 -7.24
N ASP A 62 -3.10 34.76 -6.32
CA ASP A 62 -2.77 35.84 -5.39
C ASP A 62 -1.60 35.48 -4.47
N TYR A 63 -1.33 34.18 -4.29
CA TYR A 63 -0.21 33.67 -3.49
C TYR A 63 1.10 33.55 -4.25
N PHE A 64 1.10 33.77 -5.57
CA PHE A 64 2.25 33.46 -6.42
C PHE A 64 2.76 34.68 -7.18
N GLU A 65 4.02 34.63 -7.57
CA GLU A 65 4.65 35.56 -8.51
C GLU A 65 5.44 34.80 -9.58
N PRO A 66 5.45 35.29 -10.84
CA PRO A 66 6.19 34.63 -11.90
C PRO A 66 7.70 34.69 -11.63
N SER A 67 8.37 33.57 -11.85
CA SER A 67 9.82 33.46 -11.78
C SER A 67 10.44 33.70 -13.15
N THR A 68 11.67 34.23 -13.18
CA THR A 68 12.50 34.27 -14.40
C THR A 68 13.14 32.92 -14.72
N HIS A 69 12.99 31.92 -13.84
CA HIS A 69 13.50 30.58 -14.05
C HIS A 69 12.71 29.85 -15.12
N GLN A 70 13.42 29.19 -16.03
CA GLN A 70 12.87 28.33 -17.07
C GLN A 70 13.76 27.10 -17.20
N THR A 71 13.15 25.97 -17.57
CA THR A 71 13.86 24.74 -17.89
C THR A 71 13.29 24.16 -19.17
N PHE A 72 14.06 23.32 -19.85
CA PHE A 72 13.59 22.61 -21.04
C PHE A 72 13.54 21.11 -20.77
N CYS A 73 12.37 20.52 -20.98
CA CYS A 73 12.18 19.08 -20.98
C CYS A 73 12.07 18.58 -22.43
N PRO A 74 12.89 17.63 -22.88
CA PRO A 74 12.88 17.17 -24.27
C PRO A 74 11.62 16.38 -24.67
N PHE A 75 10.76 16.01 -23.71
CA PHE A 75 9.49 15.31 -23.95
C PHE A 75 8.26 16.18 -23.73
N LYS A 76 8.39 17.29 -22.98
CA LYS A 76 7.25 18.17 -22.64
C LYS A 76 7.37 19.59 -23.18
N GLY A 77 8.58 20.08 -23.45
CA GLY A 77 8.85 21.44 -23.92
C GLY A 77 9.43 22.35 -22.82
N GLU A 78 9.33 23.65 -23.03
CA GLU A 78 9.81 24.67 -22.10
C GLU A 78 8.86 24.83 -20.90
N ALA A 79 9.38 24.67 -19.70
CA ALA A 79 8.68 24.90 -18.44
C ALA A 79 8.93 26.33 -17.96
N SER A 80 7.85 27.01 -17.57
CA SER A 80 7.88 28.29 -16.84
C SER A 80 7.57 28.05 -15.37
N TYR A 81 8.14 28.84 -14.46
CA TYR A 81 8.02 28.65 -13.02
C TYR A 81 7.38 29.83 -12.29
N TRP A 82 6.76 29.56 -11.14
CA TRP A 82 6.27 30.55 -10.19
C TRP A 82 6.76 30.23 -8.78
N SER A 83 6.93 31.28 -7.99
CA SER A 83 7.29 31.22 -6.58
C SER A 83 6.11 31.64 -5.73
N LEU A 84 6.00 31.11 -4.51
CA LEU A 84 5.10 31.67 -3.52
C LEU A 84 5.62 33.05 -3.09
N GLN A 85 4.72 33.98 -2.83
CA GLN A 85 5.03 35.31 -2.30
C GLN A 85 5.48 35.20 -0.83
N SER A 86 6.73 34.79 -0.64
CA SER A 86 7.35 34.59 0.66
C SER A 86 8.84 34.89 0.57
N LYS A 87 9.45 35.25 1.70
CA LYS A 87 10.90 35.46 1.79
C LYS A 87 11.69 34.16 1.95
N ASP A 88 10.99 33.04 2.10
CA ASP A 88 11.60 31.73 2.26
C ASP A 88 12.20 31.25 0.92
N GLU A 89 13.41 30.70 0.95
CA GLU A 89 14.02 30.08 -0.22
C GLU A 89 13.23 28.82 -0.63
N ALA A 90 12.63 28.11 0.33
CA ALA A 90 11.76 26.97 0.08
C ALA A 90 10.46 27.35 -0.67
N ALA A 91 10.14 28.64 -0.77
CA ALA A 91 9.00 29.14 -1.55
C ALA A 91 9.33 29.41 -3.03
N GLN A 92 10.59 29.26 -3.45
CA GLN A 92 11.00 29.56 -4.83
C GLN A 92 10.76 28.40 -5.80
N ASN A 93 10.26 28.74 -7.00
CA ASN A 93 10.06 27.84 -8.14
C ASN A 93 9.24 26.59 -7.78
N VAL A 94 8.20 26.76 -6.96
CA VAL A 94 7.39 25.65 -6.41
C VAL A 94 6.23 25.24 -7.32
N VAL A 95 5.97 26.00 -8.40
CA VAL A 95 4.97 25.68 -9.43
C VAL A 95 5.62 25.75 -10.79
N TRP A 96 5.29 24.82 -11.69
CA TRP A 96 5.67 24.89 -13.09
C TRP A 96 4.49 24.59 -14.03
N THR A 97 4.55 25.15 -15.25
CA THR A 97 3.61 24.87 -16.35
C THR A 97 4.36 24.74 -17.66
N TYR A 98 3.76 24.02 -18.61
CA TYR A 98 4.18 24.01 -20.01
C TYR A 98 3.20 24.85 -20.81
N ARG A 99 3.54 26.12 -21.06
CA ARG A 99 2.65 27.05 -21.81
C ARG A 99 2.51 26.65 -23.28
N GLN A 100 3.60 26.12 -23.84
CA GLN A 100 3.69 25.61 -25.21
C GLN A 100 4.22 24.17 -25.16
N PRO A 101 3.41 23.21 -24.66
CA PRO A 101 3.81 21.82 -24.58
C PRO A 101 4.03 21.24 -25.99
N LEU A 102 4.87 20.22 -26.09
CA LEU A 102 5.03 19.44 -27.32
C LEU A 102 3.72 18.72 -27.68
N THR A 103 3.54 18.41 -28.97
CA THR A 103 2.30 17.84 -29.53
C THR A 103 1.82 16.60 -28.78
N GLU A 104 2.75 15.71 -28.40
CA GLU A 104 2.48 14.44 -27.73
C GLU A 104 1.87 14.63 -26.33
N VAL A 105 2.09 15.79 -25.71
CA VAL A 105 1.59 16.12 -24.36
C VAL A 105 0.80 17.43 -24.35
N GLU A 106 0.14 17.75 -25.48
CA GLU A 106 -0.62 19.00 -25.61
C GLU A 106 -1.71 19.16 -24.54
N GLY A 107 -2.21 18.04 -24.00
CA GLY A 107 -3.17 18.03 -22.88
C GLY A 107 -2.68 18.70 -21.60
N LEU A 108 -1.37 18.97 -21.44
CA LEU A 108 -0.83 19.75 -20.31
C LEU A 108 -1.03 21.27 -20.46
N ARG A 109 -1.47 21.75 -21.63
CA ARG A 109 -1.69 23.18 -21.85
C ARG A 109 -2.77 23.68 -20.88
N GLY A 110 -2.46 24.73 -20.13
CA GLY A 110 -3.36 25.30 -19.13
C GLY A 110 -3.41 24.53 -17.81
N TYR A 111 -2.43 23.65 -17.57
CA TYR A 111 -2.26 22.94 -16.31
C TYR A 111 -0.90 23.28 -15.66
N VAL A 112 -0.90 23.38 -14.34
CA VAL A 112 0.31 23.56 -13.53
C VAL A 112 0.53 22.37 -12.59
N SER A 113 1.77 22.09 -12.25
CA SER A 113 2.13 21.11 -11.23
C SER A 113 2.95 21.76 -10.13
N PHE A 114 2.93 21.15 -8.95
CA PHE A 114 3.55 21.66 -7.73
C PHE A 114 4.69 20.77 -7.26
N ASP A 115 5.68 21.40 -6.62
CA ASP A 115 6.82 20.72 -6.02
C ASP A 115 6.40 20.04 -4.71
N THR A 116 6.19 18.72 -4.78
CA THR A 116 5.74 17.87 -3.66
C THR A 116 6.76 17.72 -2.54
N ASP A 117 8.03 18.09 -2.76
CA ASP A 117 9.06 18.07 -1.71
C ASP A 117 8.98 19.32 -0.84
N LYS A 118 8.41 20.39 -1.38
CA LYS A 118 8.28 21.71 -0.72
C LYS A 118 6.86 22.01 -0.26
N LEU A 119 5.86 21.44 -0.93
CA LEU A 119 4.45 21.67 -0.66
C LEU A 119 3.72 20.36 -0.37
N LYS A 120 2.85 20.40 0.65
CA LYS A 120 1.96 19.30 0.95
C LYS A 120 0.84 19.26 -0.09
N VAL A 121 0.87 18.27 -0.97
CA VAL A 121 -0.19 17.98 -1.93
C VAL A 121 -1.03 16.85 -1.38
N GLU A 122 -2.35 17.01 -1.39
CA GLU A 122 -3.30 16.04 -0.87
C GLU A 122 -4.32 15.66 -1.94
N LEU A 123 -4.77 14.41 -1.88
CA LEU A 123 -5.95 13.91 -2.57
C LEU A 123 -7.05 13.75 -1.53
N VAL A 124 -8.19 14.39 -1.79
CA VAL A 124 -9.38 14.39 -0.95
C VAL A 124 -10.46 13.55 -1.63
N GLN A 125 -11.04 12.60 -0.90
CA GLN A 125 -12.07 11.70 -1.39
C GLN A 125 -13.31 11.77 -0.49
N ASN A 126 -14.46 12.10 -1.09
CA ASN A 126 -15.76 12.00 -0.43
C ASN A 126 -16.41 10.69 -0.88
N TRP A 127 -16.64 9.77 0.05
CA TRP A 127 -17.18 8.44 -0.26
C TRP A 127 -18.70 8.43 -0.11
N SER A 128 -19.40 7.63 -0.92
CA SER A 128 -20.86 7.55 -0.83
C SER A 128 -21.27 6.96 0.52
N GLY A 129 -22.10 7.71 1.26
CA GLY A 129 -22.57 7.33 2.60
C GLY A 129 -21.90 8.11 3.75
N ASP A 130 -20.80 8.81 3.46
CA ASP A 130 -20.05 9.61 4.44
C ASP A 130 -20.35 11.11 4.25
N ALA A 131 -21.51 11.59 4.71
CA ALA A 131 -21.99 12.95 4.40
C ALA A 131 -21.06 14.08 4.89
N ASP A 132 -20.29 13.86 5.96
CA ASP A 132 -19.45 14.87 6.60
C ASP A 132 -18.00 14.39 6.83
N HIS A 133 -17.57 13.33 6.15
CA HIS A 133 -16.24 12.77 6.31
C HIS A 133 -15.52 12.61 4.97
N ALA A 134 -14.37 13.27 4.86
CA ALA A 134 -13.50 13.18 3.70
C ALA A 134 -12.24 12.37 4.06
N VAL A 135 -11.90 11.40 3.22
CA VAL A 135 -10.64 10.66 3.33
C VAL A 135 -9.54 11.45 2.62
N VAL A 136 -8.50 11.81 3.37
CA VAL A 136 -7.37 12.60 2.86
C VAL A 136 -6.14 11.71 2.76
N THR A 137 -5.48 11.73 1.61
CA THR A 137 -4.25 10.99 1.35
C THR A 137 -3.17 11.94 0.81
N SER A 138 -1.97 11.88 1.36
CA SER A 138 -0.84 12.69 0.92
C SER A 138 -0.29 12.17 -0.41
N PHE A 139 -0.06 13.08 -1.36
CA PHE A 139 0.54 12.78 -2.65
C PHE A 139 2.07 13.02 -2.60
N PRO A 140 2.92 12.22 -3.30
CA PRO A 140 2.57 11.09 -4.15
C PRO A 140 2.02 9.89 -3.37
N VAL A 141 1.02 9.25 -3.97
CA VAL A 141 0.42 8.01 -3.47
C VAL A 141 1.13 6.81 -4.09
N TRP A 142 1.12 5.66 -3.40
CA TRP A 142 1.61 4.40 -3.98
C TRP A 142 0.67 3.89 -5.08
N GLY A 143 -0.64 4.05 -4.89
CA GLY A 143 -1.68 3.58 -5.80
C GLY A 143 -3.04 3.73 -5.15
N ASP A 144 -4.02 2.99 -5.66
CA ASP A 144 -5.34 2.91 -5.07
C ASP A 144 -5.73 1.49 -4.61
N ALA A 145 -6.91 1.38 -4.00
CA ALA A 145 -7.45 0.10 -3.54
C ALA A 145 -7.67 -0.90 -4.70
N ALA A 146 -7.93 -0.42 -5.92
CA ALA A 146 -8.10 -1.26 -7.09
C ALA A 146 -6.73 -1.79 -7.58
N ASP A 147 -5.68 -0.96 -7.56
CA ASP A 147 -4.30 -1.39 -7.79
C ASP A 147 -3.90 -2.47 -6.77
N LEU A 148 -4.19 -2.25 -5.48
CA LEU A 148 -3.94 -3.25 -4.44
C LEU A 148 -4.66 -4.56 -4.75
N LEU A 149 -5.96 -4.50 -5.01
CA LEU A 149 -6.75 -5.68 -5.34
C LEU A 149 -6.20 -6.40 -6.58
N HIS A 150 -5.81 -5.65 -7.62
CA HIS A 150 -5.23 -6.20 -8.84
C HIS A 150 -3.94 -6.99 -8.54
N LEU A 151 -3.08 -6.49 -7.66
CA LEU A 151 -1.86 -7.20 -7.25
C LEU A 151 -2.12 -8.44 -6.39
N LEU A 152 -3.25 -8.48 -5.66
CA LEU A 152 -3.69 -9.66 -4.93
C LEU A 152 -4.37 -10.71 -5.85
N ASP A 153 -4.99 -10.26 -6.93
CA ASP A 153 -5.84 -11.08 -7.80
C ASP A 153 -5.05 -11.86 -8.86
N VAL A 154 -4.36 -12.92 -8.45
CA VAL A 154 -3.47 -13.71 -9.33
C VAL A 154 -4.20 -14.26 -10.57
N THR A 155 -3.57 -14.14 -11.73
CA THR A 155 -4.16 -14.54 -13.02
C THR A 155 -3.84 -16.00 -13.33
N PRO A 156 -4.82 -16.84 -13.72
CA PRO A 156 -4.57 -18.24 -14.07
C PRO A 156 -3.76 -18.37 -15.36
N VAL A 157 -2.70 -19.16 -15.31
CA VAL A 157 -1.97 -19.68 -16.50
C VAL A 157 -2.48 -21.07 -16.85
N THR A 158 -2.76 -21.88 -15.82
CA THR A 158 -3.46 -23.18 -15.92
C THR A 158 -4.44 -23.30 -14.75
N GLU A 159 -5.11 -24.45 -14.61
CA GLU A 159 -6.01 -24.76 -13.48
C GLU A 159 -5.30 -24.72 -12.10
N HIS A 160 -4.00 -25.00 -12.08
CA HIS A 160 -3.19 -25.19 -10.87
C HIS A 160 -1.95 -24.28 -10.81
N HIS A 161 -1.87 -23.31 -11.72
CA HIS A 161 -0.75 -22.37 -11.80
C HIS A 161 -1.27 -20.98 -12.16
N PHE A 162 -0.88 -20.02 -11.34
CA PHE A 162 -1.26 -18.62 -11.44
C PHE A 162 -0.01 -17.75 -11.40
N VAL A 163 -0.16 -16.50 -11.83
CA VAL A 163 0.89 -15.48 -11.80
C VAL A 163 0.36 -14.18 -11.21
N SER A 164 1.18 -13.47 -10.45
CA SER A 164 0.87 -12.10 -10.02
C SER A 164 1.38 -11.07 -11.00
N THR A 165 0.68 -9.95 -11.15
CA THR A 165 1.20 -8.80 -11.90
C THR A 165 2.42 -8.23 -11.17
N PRO A 166 3.55 -7.98 -11.86
CA PRO A 166 4.67 -7.26 -11.28
C PRO A 166 4.30 -5.78 -11.10
N TYR A 167 5.03 -5.12 -10.22
CA TYR A 167 4.93 -3.69 -9.94
C TYR A 167 6.35 -3.07 -9.96
N PRO A 168 6.99 -2.98 -11.14
CA PRO A 168 8.39 -2.59 -11.26
C PRO A 168 8.63 -1.08 -11.12
N ASP A 169 7.60 -0.24 -11.35
CA ASP A 169 7.68 1.23 -11.30
C ASP A 169 6.71 1.85 -10.25
N PRO A 170 6.81 1.44 -8.97
CA PRO A 170 6.09 2.07 -7.88
C PRO A 170 6.49 3.53 -7.71
N PRO A 171 5.57 4.39 -7.26
CA PRO A 171 5.87 5.78 -6.94
C PRO A 171 7.01 5.92 -5.92
N ILE A 172 7.89 6.93 -6.05
CA ILE A 172 8.93 7.20 -5.06
C ILE A 172 8.28 7.55 -3.71
N GLY A 173 8.88 7.04 -2.63
CA GLY A 173 8.30 7.09 -1.28
C GLY A 173 7.40 5.91 -0.91
N THR A 174 7.18 4.96 -1.82
CA THR A 174 6.65 3.61 -1.49
C THR A 174 7.66 2.80 -0.66
N PHE A 175 8.94 3.15 -0.74
CA PHE A 175 10.02 2.49 -0.01
C PHE A 175 10.70 3.43 0.95
N ILE A 176 11.35 2.82 1.92
CA ILE A 176 12.42 3.47 2.65
C ILE A 176 13.60 3.54 1.69
N GLU A 177 13.88 4.74 1.18
CA GLU A 177 15.18 5.00 0.56
C GLU A 177 16.23 4.74 1.64
N GLU A 178 17.10 3.75 1.45
CA GLU A 178 18.25 3.59 2.33
C GLU A 178 19.06 4.90 2.29
N LEU A 179 18.98 5.66 3.39
CA LEU A 179 19.67 6.93 3.65
C LEU A 179 21.19 6.72 3.53
N LYS A 180 21.68 6.73 2.29
CA LYS A 180 23.05 7.01 1.81
C LYS A 180 23.28 6.56 0.37
N GLU A 181 22.52 5.58 -0.14
CA GLU A 181 22.83 4.95 -1.44
C GLU A 181 21.66 4.84 -2.44
N ARG A 182 20.46 5.37 -2.12
CA ARG A 182 19.26 5.26 -2.99
C ARG A 182 18.96 3.82 -3.45
N ARG A 183 19.29 2.82 -2.62
CA ARG A 183 18.93 1.42 -2.90
C ARG A 183 17.46 1.20 -2.53
N ARG A 184 16.66 0.77 -3.51
CA ARG A 184 15.26 0.37 -3.32
C ARG A 184 15.21 -1.06 -2.77
N ARG A 185 14.46 -1.27 -1.68
CA ARG A 185 14.20 -2.61 -1.14
C ARG A 185 12.93 -3.18 -1.76
N SER A 186 13.10 -4.18 -2.63
CA SER A 186 12.00 -4.85 -3.31
C SER A 186 11.52 -6.07 -2.53
N VAL A 187 10.41 -5.91 -1.79
CA VAL A 187 9.85 -6.94 -0.92
C VAL A 187 8.32 -6.94 -0.99
N ILE A 188 7.74 -8.10 -1.29
CA ILE A 188 6.31 -8.38 -1.12
C ILE A 188 6.06 -8.82 0.32
N GLU A 189 5.09 -8.18 0.99
CA GLU A 189 4.71 -8.51 2.36
C GLU A 189 4.16 -9.95 2.48
N GLY A 190 4.32 -10.58 3.64
CA GLY A 190 3.79 -11.93 3.90
C GLY A 190 2.26 -12.00 3.76
N GLY A 191 1.52 -11.02 4.31
CA GLY A 191 0.07 -10.94 4.22
C GLY A 191 -0.43 -10.80 2.78
N HIS A 192 0.35 -10.15 1.91
CA HIS A 192 0.10 -10.10 0.47
C HIS A 192 0.21 -11.49 -0.17
N GLN A 193 1.31 -12.22 0.09
CA GLN A 193 1.47 -13.59 -0.43
C GLN A 193 0.39 -14.54 0.10
N LEU A 194 -0.02 -14.38 1.36
CA LEU A 194 -1.16 -15.11 1.93
C LEU A 194 -2.48 -14.81 1.20
N SER A 195 -2.71 -13.54 0.90
CA SER A 195 -3.90 -13.11 0.15
C SER A 195 -3.91 -13.69 -1.27
N GLN A 196 -2.76 -13.71 -1.96
CA GLN A 196 -2.62 -14.36 -3.26
C GLN A 196 -2.88 -15.87 -3.19
N ALA A 197 -2.42 -16.54 -2.12
CA ALA A 197 -2.71 -17.97 -1.92
C ALA A 197 -4.21 -18.25 -1.72
N ILE A 198 -4.91 -17.37 -0.99
CA ILE A 198 -6.37 -17.44 -0.81
C ILE A 198 -7.09 -17.27 -2.14
N VAL A 199 -6.68 -16.29 -2.96
CA VAL A 199 -7.24 -16.08 -4.30
C VAL A 199 -7.01 -17.30 -5.18
N ALA A 200 -5.78 -17.80 -5.26
CA ALA A 200 -5.43 -18.98 -6.07
C ALA A 200 -6.26 -20.20 -5.67
N ALA A 201 -6.33 -20.51 -4.37
CA ALA A 201 -7.12 -21.62 -3.85
C ALA A 201 -8.61 -21.48 -4.19
N SER A 202 -9.16 -20.27 -4.03
CA SER A 202 -10.57 -19.97 -4.35
C SER A 202 -10.88 -20.13 -5.84
N LYS A 203 -9.93 -19.77 -6.72
CA LYS A 203 -10.05 -19.99 -8.16
C LYS A 203 -9.92 -21.46 -8.55
N THR A 204 -9.11 -22.24 -7.85
CA THR A 204 -8.96 -23.69 -8.09
C THR A 204 -10.17 -24.49 -7.61
N VAL A 205 -10.81 -24.13 -6.51
CA VAL A 205 -12.01 -24.83 -5.99
C VAL A 205 -13.17 -23.84 -5.77
N PRO A 206 -13.80 -23.32 -6.84
CA PRO A 206 -14.78 -22.23 -6.75
C PRO A 206 -16.10 -22.61 -6.06
N SER A 207 -16.35 -23.90 -5.83
CA SER A 207 -17.52 -24.40 -5.11
C SER A 207 -17.35 -24.39 -3.58
N GLN A 208 -16.16 -24.01 -3.09
CA GLN A 208 -15.81 -23.99 -1.68
C GLN A 208 -15.22 -22.64 -1.29
N ARG A 209 -15.41 -22.22 -0.04
CA ARG A 209 -14.71 -21.06 0.52
C ARG A 209 -13.44 -21.51 1.24
N VAL A 210 -12.48 -20.62 1.37
CA VAL A 210 -11.33 -20.82 2.26
C VAL A 210 -11.76 -20.63 3.72
N THR A 211 -11.53 -21.62 4.56
CA THR A 211 -11.85 -21.57 6.01
C THR A 211 -10.61 -21.29 6.86
N SER A 212 -9.43 -21.72 6.40
CA SER A 212 -8.17 -21.40 7.09
C SER A 212 -6.97 -21.54 6.15
N ALA A 213 -5.90 -20.84 6.47
CA ALA A 213 -4.62 -20.99 5.77
C ALA A 213 -3.44 -20.86 6.76
N SER A 214 -2.37 -21.59 6.50
CA SER A 214 -1.11 -21.52 7.25
C SER A 214 0.05 -21.41 6.27
N MET A 215 0.82 -20.32 6.33
CA MET A 215 1.90 -20.04 5.38
C MET A 215 3.21 -19.70 6.08
N ILE A 216 4.31 -20.22 5.54
CA ILE A 216 5.68 -19.93 5.94
C ILE A 216 6.34 -19.11 4.83
N PHE A 217 7.00 -18.02 5.22
CA PHE A 217 7.73 -17.12 4.33
C PHE A 217 9.23 -17.42 4.40
N SER A 218 9.70 -18.26 3.49
CA SER A 218 11.07 -18.78 3.46
C SER A 218 12.08 -17.75 2.97
N LYS A 219 11.69 -16.90 2.01
CA LYS A 219 12.54 -15.88 1.41
C LYS A 219 11.70 -14.70 0.92
N ALA A 220 12.26 -13.50 0.98
CA ALA A 220 11.62 -12.32 0.39
C ALA A 220 11.36 -12.54 -1.11
N ALA A 221 10.15 -12.22 -1.56
CA ALA A 221 9.79 -12.09 -2.96
C ALA A 221 9.92 -10.62 -3.36
N SER A 222 10.31 -10.37 -4.61
CA SER A 222 10.38 -9.04 -5.24
C SER A 222 9.06 -8.73 -5.92
N PHE A 223 8.63 -7.47 -5.90
CA PHE A 223 7.51 -7.03 -6.75
C PHE A 223 7.98 -6.61 -8.16
N ASP A 224 9.28 -6.52 -8.43
CA ASP A 224 9.79 -6.10 -9.75
C ASP A 224 9.54 -7.15 -10.84
N GLU A 225 9.36 -8.40 -10.41
CA GLU A 225 9.19 -9.55 -11.27
C GLU A 225 7.92 -10.29 -10.87
N THR A 226 7.35 -11.00 -11.83
CA THR A 226 6.21 -11.89 -11.63
C THR A 226 6.48 -12.89 -10.50
N LEU A 227 5.47 -13.16 -9.68
CA LEU A 227 5.49 -14.25 -8.71
C LEU A 227 4.62 -15.39 -9.23
N ASP A 228 5.20 -16.58 -9.39
CA ASP A 228 4.47 -17.80 -9.71
C ASP A 228 3.77 -18.32 -8.47
N VAL A 229 2.47 -18.58 -8.58
CA VAL A 229 1.65 -19.18 -7.51
C VAL A 229 1.16 -20.54 -7.98
N GLN A 230 1.71 -21.58 -7.38
CA GLN A 230 1.43 -22.98 -7.74
C GLN A 230 0.51 -23.60 -6.69
N VAL A 231 -0.52 -24.30 -7.14
CA VAL A 231 -1.55 -24.90 -6.28
C VAL A 231 -1.57 -26.41 -6.50
N GLU A 232 -1.40 -27.19 -5.44
CA GLU A 232 -1.58 -28.64 -5.47
C GLU A 232 -2.79 -29.04 -4.63
N VAL A 233 -3.76 -29.72 -5.24
CA VAL A 233 -4.92 -30.26 -4.51
C VAL A 233 -4.51 -31.58 -3.85
N LEU A 234 -4.04 -31.51 -2.61
CA LEU A 234 -3.63 -32.70 -1.84
C LEU A 234 -4.81 -33.64 -1.57
N ARG A 235 -5.99 -33.06 -1.33
CA ARG A 235 -7.25 -33.80 -1.16
C ARG A 235 -8.41 -32.96 -1.66
N GLY A 236 -9.07 -33.43 -2.72
CA GLY A 236 -10.35 -32.87 -3.19
C GLY A 236 -11.53 -33.67 -2.65
N GLY A 237 -12.51 -32.99 -2.07
CA GLY A 237 -13.73 -33.63 -1.56
C GLY A 237 -14.94 -32.73 -1.70
N ARG A 238 -16.14 -33.32 -1.64
CA ARG A 238 -17.40 -32.57 -1.78
C ARG A 238 -17.56 -31.48 -0.72
N ASN A 239 -17.24 -31.80 0.54
CA ASN A 239 -17.47 -30.91 1.66
C ASN A 239 -16.20 -30.19 2.12
N PHE A 240 -15.03 -30.81 1.93
CA PHE A 240 -13.74 -30.28 2.37
C PHE A 240 -12.69 -30.57 1.32
N SER A 241 -11.80 -29.60 1.10
CA SER A 241 -10.59 -29.78 0.33
C SER A 241 -9.38 -29.24 1.08
N THR A 242 -8.22 -29.86 0.85
CA THR A 242 -6.94 -29.41 1.37
C THR A 242 -6.00 -29.18 0.20
N LEU A 243 -5.46 -27.98 0.12
CA LEU A 243 -4.57 -27.53 -0.94
C LEU A 243 -3.21 -27.17 -0.33
N GLU A 244 -2.13 -27.44 -1.04
CA GLU A 244 -0.85 -26.79 -0.84
C GLU A 244 -0.73 -25.63 -1.82
N VAL A 245 -0.24 -24.48 -1.35
CA VAL A 245 0.07 -23.34 -2.22
C VAL A 245 1.51 -22.94 -2.03
N LYS A 246 2.26 -22.82 -3.13
CA LYS A 246 3.64 -22.36 -3.16
C LYS A 246 3.75 -21.08 -3.96
N THR A 247 4.54 -20.13 -3.47
CA THR A 247 5.01 -19.01 -4.28
C THR A 247 6.46 -19.22 -4.69
N VAL A 248 6.75 -19.04 -5.97
CA VAL A 248 8.07 -19.28 -6.58
C VAL A 248 8.44 -18.05 -7.40
N GLN A 249 9.69 -17.62 -7.31
CA GLN A 249 10.22 -16.55 -8.15
C GLN A 249 11.69 -16.84 -8.45
N ASN A 250 12.09 -16.73 -9.71
CA ASN A 250 13.41 -17.13 -10.21
C ASN A 250 13.79 -18.55 -9.77
N GLU A 251 12.87 -19.49 -9.97
CA GLU A 251 13.02 -20.92 -9.63
C GLU A 251 13.26 -21.21 -8.14
N GLN A 252 13.10 -20.19 -7.27
CA GLN A 252 13.31 -20.31 -5.83
C GLN A 252 12.00 -20.15 -5.08
N LEU A 253 11.77 -21.07 -4.15
CA LEU A 253 10.65 -21.01 -3.22
C LEU A 253 10.72 -19.74 -2.37
N ARG A 254 9.62 -18.99 -2.35
CA ARG A 254 9.46 -17.77 -1.54
C ARG A 254 8.58 -18.02 -0.34
N SER A 255 7.45 -18.69 -0.55
CA SER A 255 6.56 -19.13 0.52
C SER A 255 5.87 -20.45 0.18
N VAL A 256 5.41 -21.15 1.22
CA VAL A 256 4.61 -22.38 1.08
C VAL A 256 3.60 -22.43 2.21
N GLY A 257 2.43 -22.99 1.95
CA GLY A 257 1.43 -23.20 2.98
C GLY A 257 0.34 -24.17 2.61
N LEU A 258 -0.50 -24.46 3.60
CA LEU A 258 -1.68 -25.30 3.48
C LEU A 258 -2.94 -24.44 3.59
N VAL A 259 -3.91 -24.71 2.73
CA VAL A 259 -5.21 -24.05 2.69
C VAL A 259 -6.30 -25.11 2.90
N LEU A 260 -7.18 -24.87 3.85
CA LEU A 260 -8.37 -25.68 4.10
C LEU A 260 -9.59 -24.95 3.54
N MET A 261 -10.42 -25.68 2.82
CA MET A 261 -11.62 -25.17 2.19
C MET A 261 -12.84 -26.01 2.55
N ASP A 262 -14.02 -25.39 2.58
CA ASP A 262 -15.28 -26.07 2.85
C ASP A 262 -16.42 -25.62 1.94
N SER A 263 -17.50 -26.42 1.90
CA SER A 263 -18.73 -26.09 1.17
C SER A 263 -19.72 -25.21 1.97
N SER A 264 -19.31 -24.69 3.12
CA SER A 264 -20.06 -23.75 3.98
C SER A 264 -21.51 -24.15 4.29
N PRO A 265 -21.74 -25.26 5.03
CA PRO A 265 -23.09 -25.63 5.45
C PRO A 265 -23.66 -24.64 6.47
N ALA A 266 -24.99 -24.58 6.58
CA ALA A 266 -25.67 -23.77 7.59
C ALA A 266 -25.32 -24.19 9.03
N ASP A 267 -25.24 -23.21 9.93
CA ASP A 267 -24.90 -23.40 11.33
C ASP A 267 -25.83 -24.39 12.04
N ARG A 268 -25.22 -25.28 12.83
CA ARG A 268 -25.92 -26.08 13.84
C ARG A 268 -25.70 -25.57 15.25
N ILE A 269 -24.54 -24.96 15.47
CA ILE A 269 -24.13 -24.31 16.71
C ILE A 269 -23.35 -23.05 16.34
N ARG A 270 -23.48 -21.99 17.13
CA ARG A 270 -22.70 -20.76 16.97
C ARG A 270 -22.41 -20.18 18.35
N ASN A 271 -21.13 -19.94 18.63
CA ASN A 271 -20.67 -19.21 19.79
C ASN A 271 -19.39 -18.48 19.40
N VAL A 272 -19.30 -17.19 19.72
CA VAL A 272 -18.15 -16.35 19.39
C VAL A 272 -17.78 -15.51 20.60
N ILE A 273 -16.51 -15.11 20.68
CA ILE A 273 -16.08 -14.08 21.62
C ILE A 273 -16.68 -12.73 21.24
N SER A 274 -16.85 -11.85 22.21
CA SER A 274 -17.28 -10.47 21.97
C SER A 274 -16.13 -9.62 21.41
N MET A 275 -16.48 -8.65 20.56
CA MET A 275 -15.57 -7.57 20.18
C MET A 275 -15.14 -6.79 21.43
N PRO A 276 -13.87 -6.40 21.58
CA PRO A 276 -13.45 -5.56 22.70
C PRO A 276 -14.02 -4.14 22.59
N GLU A 277 -14.26 -3.53 23.74
CA GLU A 277 -14.66 -2.12 23.83
C GLU A 277 -13.43 -1.23 23.60
N VAL A 278 -13.39 -0.54 22.45
CA VAL A 278 -12.36 0.42 22.05
C VAL A 278 -13.02 1.63 21.40
N PRO A 279 -12.37 2.81 21.36
CA PRO A 279 -12.84 3.95 20.59
C PRO A 279 -13.24 3.56 19.15
N GLY A 280 -14.39 4.08 18.71
CA GLY A 280 -14.88 3.85 17.36
C GLY A 280 -13.97 4.47 16.28
N PRO A 281 -14.24 4.20 15.00
CA PRO A 281 -13.48 4.81 13.91
C PRO A 281 -13.53 6.34 13.97
N GLU A 282 -14.69 6.94 14.29
CA GLU A 282 -14.84 8.40 14.40
C GLU A 282 -14.01 9.07 15.51
N GLU A 283 -13.66 8.32 16.54
CA GLU A 283 -12.83 8.79 17.66
C GLU A 283 -11.33 8.48 17.46
N SER A 284 -11.03 7.60 16.48
CA SER A 284 -9.68 7.11 16.19
C SER A 284 -8.91 8.04 15.25
N LYS A 285 -7.57 7.99 15.31
CA LYS A 285 -6.70 8.88 14.53
C LYS A 285 -6.51 8.39 13.10
N PRO A 286 -6.74 9.21 12.05
CA PRO A 286 -6.43 8.83 10.67
C PRO A 286 -4.95 8.43 10.51
N MET A 287 -4.70 7.40 9.71
CA MET A 287 -3.38 6.93 9.36
C MET A 287 -3.25 6.84 7.84
N ASP A 288 -2.40 7.68 7.29
CA ASP A 288 -2.12 7.74 5.87
C ASP A 288 -0.99 6.76 5.50
N MET A 289 -1.35 5.67 4.83
CA MET A 289 -0.40 4.74 4.23
C MET A 289 -0.34 4.90 2.69
N LYS A 290 -0.71 6.06 2.17
CA LYS A 290 -0.57 6.45 0.76
C LYS A 290 -1.30 5.55 -0.25
N VAL A 291 -2.45 4.99 0.14
CA VAL A 291 -3.33 4.19 -0.73
C VAL A 291 -4.69 4.83 -0.76
N THR A 292 -5.07 5.41 -1.90
CA THR A 292 -6.41 6.00 -2.04
C THR A 292 -7.49 4.91 -2.13
N GLY A 293 -8.72 5.23 -1.76
CA GLY A 293 -9.80 4.22 -1.68
C GLY A 293 -9.66 3.24 -0.51
N ARG A 294 -8.68 3.45 0.39
CA ARG A 294 -8.55 2.74 1.67
C ARG A 294 -8.47 3.77 2.80
N GLU A 295 -9.17 3.48 3.88
CA GLU A 295 -9.11 4.29 5.08
C GLU A 295 -8.63 3.44 6.25
N ILE A 296 -7.65 3.98 6.98
CA ILE A 296 -7.12 3.38 8.20
C ILE A 296 -7.24 4.41 9.31
N ARG A 297 -7.77 3.97 10.46
CA ARG A 297 -7.76 4.76 11.68
C ARG A 297 -7.20 3.94 12.83
N ILE A 298 -6.31 4.54 13.60
CA ILE A 298 -5.60 3.90 14.68
C ILE A 298 -6.19 4.37 16.00
N VAL A 299 -6.65 3.41 16.80
CA VAL A 299 -7.14 3.68 18.15
C VAL A 299 -6.02 4.31 18.97
N ASP A 300 -6.33 5.39 19.67
CA ASP A 300 -5.41 6.17 20.51
C ASP A 300 -4.14 6.70 19.79
N GLY A 301 -4.08 6.62 18.46
CA GLY A 301 -2.86 6.96 17.71
C GLY A 301 -1.66 6.05 18.04
N ALA A 302 -1.92 4.81 18.49
CA ALA A 302 -0.92 3.86 18.95
C ALA A 302 0.14 3.43 17.91
N TYR A 303 -0.12 3.69 16.62
CA TYR A 303 0.83 3.49 15.52
C TYR A 303 1.43 4.84 15.17
N THR A 304 2.69 5.05 15.54
CA THR A 304 3.39 6.32 15.34
C THR A 304 4.87 6.10 15.05
N ASN A 305 5.49 7.09 14.41
CA ASN A 305 6.92 7.14 14.18
C ASN A 305 7.70 7.71 15.38
N ASP A 306 7.00 8.25 16.38
CA ASP A 306 7.59 8.73 17.63
C ASP A 306 8.23 7.56 18.40
N LEU A 307 9.56 7.64 18.60
CA LEU A 307 10.36 6.62 19.27
C LEU A 307 10.10 6.55 20.78
N ASP A 308 9.51 7.60 21.36
CA ASP A 308 9.22 7.70 22.79
C ASP A 308 7.74 7.45 23.10
N HIS A 309 6.93 7.11 22.10
CA HIS A 309 5.54 6.70 22.28
C HIS A 309 5.45 5.24 22.76
N ILE A 310 5.72 5.04 24.05
CA ILE A 310 5.72 3.73 24.69
C ILE A 310 4.31 3.34 25.12
N GLY A 311 3.94 2.09 24.90
CA GLY A 311 2.63 1.56 25.27
C GLY A 311 2.61 0.05 25.51
N PRO A 312 1.45 -0.51 25.88
CA PRO A 312 1.26 -1.95 25.96
C PRO A 312 1.55 -2.64 24.61
N PRO A 313 1.88 -3.95 24.61
CA PRO A 313 2.19 -4.72 23.41
C PRO A 313 0.92 -5.05 22.59
N GLU A 314 0.09 -4.07 22.32
CA GLU A 314 -1.19 -4.22 21.62
C GLU A 314 -1.38 -3.12 20.58
N LEU A 315 -2.17 -3.35 19.54
CA LEU A 315 -2.48 -2.34 18.54
C LEU A 315 -3.84 -2.60 17.90
N TYR A 316 -4.67 -1.56 17.86
CA TYR A 316 -6.01 -1.63 17.30
C TYR A 316 -6.12 -0.70 16.10
N ALA A 317 -6.57 -1.23 14.97
CA ALA A 317 -6.73 -0.49 13.73
C ALA A 317 -8.11 -0.76 13.12
N TRP A 318 -8.83 0.31 12.83
CA TRP A 318 -10.02 0.29 11.99
C TRP A 318 -9.59 0.42 10.53
N ILE A 319 -10.05 -0.49 9.67
CA ILE A 319 -9.76 -0.46 8.23
C ILE A 319 -11.05 -0.66 7.45
N ARG A 320 -11.23 0.12 6.38
CA ARG A 320 -12.25 -0.11 5.34
C ARG A 320 -11.75 0.33 3.96
N PHE A 321 -12.47 -0.09 2.94
CA PHE A 321 -12.22 0.25 1.54
C PHE A 321 -13.44 0.96 0.96
N ARG A 322 -13.23 1.84 -0.01
CA ARG A 322 -14.34 2.57 -0.65
C ARG A 322 -15.25 1.64 -1.45
N ASP A 323 -14.63 0.80 -2.27
CA ASP A 323 -15.29 0.06 -3.33
C ASP A 323 -15.39 -1.42 -2.96
N ALA A 324 -16.56 -2.03 -3.18
CA ALA A 324 -16.77 -3.45 -2.98
C ALA A 324 -16.15 -4.25 -4.15
N PRO A 325 -15.25 -5.20 -3.88
CA PRO A 325 -14.81 -6.16 -4.90
C PRO A 325 -15.96 -7.00 -5.48
N GLN A 326 -15.73 -7.57 -6.66
CA GLN A 326 -16.77 -8.36 -7.36
C GLN A 326 -17.01 -9.72 -6.72
N HIS A 327 -15.97 -10.34 -6.15
CA HIS A 327 -16.02 -11.71 -5.66
C HIS A 327 -15.75 -11.79 -4.15
N ALA A 328 -16.46 -12.68 -3.44
CA ALA A 328 -16.31 -12.86 -2.00
C ALA A 328 -14.86 -13.16 -1.57
N TYR A 329 -14.11 -13.95 -2.35
CA TYR A 329 -12.71 -14.24 -2.04
C TYR A 329 -11.79 -12.99 -2.11
N GLN A 330 -12.17 -11.98 -2.89
CA GLN A 330 -11.43 -10.71 -2.98
C GLN A 330 -11.63 -9.86 -1.72
N HIS A 331 -12.83 -9.90 -1.11
CA HIS A 331 -13.05 -9.31 0.20
C HIS A 331 -12.16 -9.97 1.26
N THR A 332 -12.12 -11.30 1.29
CA THR A 332 -11.26 -12.08 2.19
C THR A 332 -9.78 -11.76 1.96
N ALA A 333 -9.34 -11.62 0.70
CA ALA A 333 -7.97 -11.26 0.35
C ALA A 333 -7.59 -9.85 0.87
N LEU A 334 -8.42 -8.82 0.61
CA LEU A 334 -8.16 -7.46 1.10
C LEU A 334 -8.15 -7.39 2.63
N MET A 335 -9.07 -8.08 3.31
CA MET A 335 -9.06 -8.19 4.77
C MET A 335 -7.77 -8.86 5.28
N THR A 336 -7.29 -9.89 4.57
CA THR A 336 -6.12 -10.66 5.00
C THR A 336 -4.80 -9.91 4.81
N GLN A 337 -4.72 -9.04 3.79
CA GLN A 337 -3.47 -8.39 3.37
C GLN A 337 -2.72 -7.70 4.53
N ALA A 338 -3.43 -6.98 5.40
CA ALA A 338 -2.80 -6.19 6.46
C ALA A 338 -2.43 -7.00 7.74
N THR A 339 -2.81 -8.28 7.83
CA THR A 339 -2.71 -9.06 9.08
C THR A 339 -1.28 -9.25 9.59
N THR A 340 -0.28 -9.30 8.70
CA THR A 340 1.13 -9.50 9.10
C THR A 340 1.82 -8.22 9.58
N HIS A 341 1.34 -7.05 9.15
CA HIS A 341 1.94 -5.75 9.44
C HIS A 341 1.82 -5.37 10.93
N TRP A 342 0.60 -5.49 11.46
CA TRP A 342 0.25 -4.95 12.78
C TRP A 342 0.94 -5.64 13.95
N THR A 343 1.26 -6.94 13.83
CA THR A 343 1.94 -7.69 14.89
C THR A 343 3.34 -7.13 15.18
N ILE A 344 4.07 -6.73 14.14
CA ILE A 344 5.40 -6.13 14.30
C ILE A 344 5.27 -4.80 15.03
N ALA A 345 4.26 -4.00 14.69
CA ALA A 345 4.02 -2.72 15.34
C ALA A 345 3.64 -2.85 16.81
N ALA A 346 2.69 -3.74 17.13
CA ALA A 346 2.33 -4.03 18.53
C ALA A 346 3.55 -4.48 19.35
N ALA A 347 4.42 -5.33 18.78
CA ALA A 347 5.61 -5.85 19.46
C ALA A 347 6.67 -4.77 19.79
N LEU A 348 6.74 -3.68 19.01
CA LEU A 348 7.72 -2.62 19.23
C LEU A 348 7.28 -1.62 20.31
N ARG A 349 5.98 -1.43 20.54
CA ARG A 349 5.43 -0.43 21.46
C ARG A 349 5.99 -0.43 22.89
N PRO A 350 6.29 -1.57 23.54
CA PRO A 350 6.79 -1.56 24.91
C PRO A 350 8.25 -1.11 25.05
N HIS A 351 8.94 -0.85 23.96
CA HIS A 351 10.40 -0.70 23.93
C HIS A 351 10.82 0.74 23.59
N PRO A 352 11.40 1.50 24.55
CA PRO A 352 11.90 2.84 24.30
C PRO A 352 12.92 2.87 23.15
N GLY A 353 12.83 3.89 22.29
CA GLY A 353 13.77 4.06 21.18
C GLY A 353 13.47 3.15 19.98
N LEU A 354 12.41 2.34 20.00
CA LEU A 354 11.99 1.52 18.88
C LEU A 354 10.59 1.92 18.42
N SER A 355 10.43 2.14 17.11
CA SER A 355 9.12 2.32 16.46
C SER A 355 9.20 1.87 15.00
N GLN A 356 8.08 1.99 14.29
CA GLN A 356 7.99 1.57 12.89
C GLN A 356 8.85 2.46 11.98
N ALA A 357 9.21 3.65 12.45
CA ALA A 357 10.17 4.52 11.77
C ALA A 357 11.54 3.89 11.58
N LEU A 358 11.90 2.90 12.41
CA LEU A 358 13.17 2.19 12.31
C LEU A 358 13.10 0.93 11.45
N ALA A 359 11.89 0.41 11.18
CA ALA A 359 11.70 -0.73 10.31
C ALA A 359 12.32 -0.42 8.94
N HIS A 360 13.10 -1.36 8.39
CA HIS A 360 13.86 -1.21 7.14
C HIS A 360 14.87 -0.04 7.06
N VAL A 361 15.07 0.72 8.14
CA VAL A 361 16.15 1.71 8.28
C VAL A 361 17.31 1.12 9.10
N SER A 362 17.04 0.80 10.36
CA SER A 362 18.00 0.19 11.30
C SER A 362 17.54 -1.18 11.80
N LEU A 363 16.24 -1.48 11.71
CA LEU A 363 15.65 -2.76 12.07
C LEU A 363 15.27 -3.56 10.82
N SER A 364 15.78 -4.78 10.72
CA SER A 364 15.27 -5.81 9.83
C SER A 364 14.03 -6.46 10.45
N THR A 365 12.88 -6.14 9.89
CA THR A 365 11.58 -6.69 10.27
C THR A 365 11.00 -7.56 9.15
N GLY A 366 10.27 -8.61 9.50
CA GLY A 366 9.52 -9.39 8.51
C GLY A 366 8.73 -10.55 9.11
N PRO A 367 7.53 -10.86 8.59
CA PRO A 367 6.80 -12.05 8.97
C PRO A 367 7.53 -13.31 8.49
N LEU A 368 7.59 -14.32 9.36
CA LEU A 368 8.19 -15.63 9.09
C LEU A 368 7.11 -16.69 8.85
N LYS A 369 5.99 -16.58 9.57
CA LYS A 369 4.85 -17.49 9.46
C LYS A 369 3.57 -16.75 9.83
N THR A 370 2.47 -17.15 9.21
CA THR A 370 1.13 -16.72 9.60
C THR A 370 0.15 -17.88 9.52
N ASP A 371 -0.80 -17.92 10.45
CA ASP A 371 -1.94 -18.82 10.45
C ASP A 371 -3.20 -17.96 10.56
N ILE A 372 -4.20 -18.21 9.73
CA ILE A 372 -5.49 -17.49 9.76
C ILE A 372 -6.65 -18.47 9.65
N SER A 373 -7.74 -18.18 10.35
CA SER A 373 -9.03 -18.87 10.24
C SER A 373 -10.15 -17.85 10.02
N PHE A 374 -11.05 -18.15 9.09
CA PHE A 374 -12.16 -17.30 8.65
C PHE A 374 -13.48 -17.83 9.19
N HIS A 375 -14.15 -17.02 9.99
CA HIS A 375 -15.31 -17.41 10.80
C HIS A 375 -16.63 -16.91 10.23
N ASP A 376 -16.62 -15.80 9.47
CA ASP A 376 -17.81 -15.18 8.91
C ASP A 376 -17.48 -14.46 7.58
N ASP A 377 -18.52 -14.06 6.84
CA ASP A 377 -18.39 -13.31 5.61
C ASP A 377 -18.04 -11.84 5.90
N VAL A 378 -17.16 -11.30 5.07
CA VAL A 378 -16.62 -9.94 5.19
C VAL A 378 -17.13 -9.03 4.07
N ASP A 379 -17.62 -7.86 4.46
CA ASP A 379 -17.80 -6.71 3.58
C ASP A 379 -16.70 -5.69 3.89
N VAL A 380 -15.72 -5.56 2.99
CA VAL A 380 -14.56 -4.67 3.20
C VAL A 380 -14.93 -3.20 3.09
N THR A 381 -16.13 -2.87 2.61
CA THR A 381 -16.64 -1.49 2.60
C THR A 381 -17.07 -1.02 3.99
N GLN A 382 -17.34 -1.97 4.88
CA GLN A 382 -17.66 -1.71 6.27
C GLN A 382 -16.37 -1.65 7.10
N TRP A 383 -16.42 -0.88 8.19
CA TRP A 383 -15.33 -0.83 9.14
C TRP A 383 -15.03 -2.21 9.74
N MET A 384 -13.76 -2.59 9.69
CA MET A 384 -13.22 -3.81 10.30
C MET A 384 -12.22 -3.42 11.40
N LEU A 385 -12.41 -3.92 12.62
CA LEU A 385 -11.49 -3.74 13.73
C LEU A 385 -10.47 -4.88 13.75
N TYR A 386 -9.21 -4.52 13.54
CA TYR A 386 -8.06 -5.40 13.73
C TYR A 386 -7.55 -5.23 15.15
N VAL A 387 -7.71 -6.28 15.96
CA VAL A 387 -7.16 -6.39 17.32
C VAL A 387 -5.85 -7.14 17.24
N ASN A 388 -4.74 -6.56 17.70
CA ASN A 388 -3.42 -7.18 17.60
C ASN A 388 -2.71 -7.20 18.94
N ASP A 389 -2.57 -8.37 19.53
CA ASP A 389 -1.86 -8.57 20.79
C ASP A 389 -0.50 -9.22 20.50
N ALA A 390 0.62 -8.54 20.78
CA ALA A 390 1.94 -9.16 20.77
C ALA A 390 2.15 -9.94 22.08
N VAL A 391 2.15 -11.27 21.97
CA VAL A 391 2.20 -12.20 23.10
C VAL A 391 3.62 -12.54 23.55
N TYR A 392 4.61 -12.38 22.67
CA TYR A 392 6.02 -12.64 22.98
C TYR A 392 6.93 -11.77 22.13
N SER A 393 7.98 -11.23 22.73
CA SER A 393 9.09 -10.57 22.05
C SER A 393 10.41 -10.99 22.70
N GLY A 394 11.34 -11.50 21.92
CA GLY A 394 12.63 -11.96 22.41
C GLY A 394 13.38 -12.84 21.41
N ARG A 395 14.69 -12.99 21.62
CA ARG A 395 15.59 -13.78 20.73
C ARG A 395 15.52 -13.33 19.25
N GLY A 396 15.35 -12.03 19.03
CA GLY A 396 15.26 -11.43 17.69
C GLY A 396 13.99 -11.82 16.91
N GLN A 397 12.91 -12.12 17.63
CA GLN A 397 11.60 -12.51 17.11
C GLN A 397 10.48 -11.91 17.95
N ALA A 398 9.28 -11.87 17.37
CA ALA A 398 8.05 -11.66 18.11
C ALA A 398 6.94 -12.60 17.63
N GLN A 399 5.94 -12.80 18.47
CA GLN A 399 4.72 -13.53 18.15
C GLN A 399 3.52 -12.68 18.54
N GLY A 400 2.54 -12.63 17.65
CA GLY A 400 1.25 -11.99 17.90
C GLY A 400 0.08 -12.92 17.68
N GLN A 401 -1.04 -12.56 18.31
CA GLN A 401 -2.36 -13.11 18.06
C GLN A 401 -3.29 -11.97 17.67
N GLY A 402 -4.02 -12.15 16.57
CA GLY A 402 -4.91 -11.16 16.04
C GLY A 402 -6.33 -11.65 15.84
N LYS A 403 -7.26 -10.70 15.85
CA LYS A 403 -8.69 -10.93 15.65
C LYS A 403 -9.21 -9.82 14.75
N ILE A 404 -10.15 -10.14 13.87
CA ILE A 404 -10.80 -9.16 13.01
C ILE A 404 -12.29 -9.21 13.32
N PHE A 405 -12.86 -8.07 13.68
CA PHE A 405 -14.30 -7.92 13.90
C PHE A 405 -14.88 -6.97 12.85
N SER A 406 -16.12 -7.19 12.42
CA SER A 406 -16.89 -6.16 11.71
C SER A 406 -17.40 -5.11 12.70
N SER A 407 -17.79 -3.95 12.19
CA SER A 407 -18.36 -2.85 12.97
C SER A 407 -19.61 -3.23 13.79
N ASP A 408 -20.36 -4.25 13.37
CA ASP A 408 -21.51 -4.80 14.09
C ASP A 408 -21.11 -5.83 15.18
N GLY A 409 -19.82 -6.09 15.37
CA GLY A 409 -19.27 -6.96 16.40
C GLY A 409 -19.16 -8.44 16.03
N ARG A 410 -19.47 -8.85 14.79
CA ARG A 410 -19.22 -10.24 14.35
C ARG A 410 -17.72 -10.50 14.24
N LEU A 411 -17.27 -11.65 14.74
CA LEU A 411 -15.88 -12.10 14.57
C LEU A 411 -15.70 -12.64 13.14
N LEU A 412 -14.93 -11.93 12.32
CA LEU A 412 -14.67 -12.27 10.92
C LEU A 412 -13.52 -13.27 10.80
N ALA A 413 -12.43 -13.05 11.52
CA ALA A 413 -11.24 -13.90 11.45
C ALA A 413 -10.42 -13.88 12.74
N THR A 414 -9.59 -14.91 12.92
CA THR A 414 -8.53 -14.95 13.93
C THR A 414 -7.23 -15.38 13.28
N TYR A 415 -6.11 -14.80 13.69
CA TYR A 415 -4.81 -15.12 13.14
C TYR A 415 -3.70 -15.15 14.18
N ALA A 416 -2.58 -15.77 13.85
CA ALA A 416 -1.34 -15.71 14.60
C ALA A 416 -0.19 -15.44 13.64
N VAL A 417 0.73 -14.55 14.03
CA VAL A 417 1.87 -14.16 13.18
C VAL A 417 3.15 -14.35 13.98
N HIS A 418 4.13 -15.03 13.38
CA HIS A 418 5.50 -15.10 13.88
C HIS A 418 6.36 -14.17 13.04
N THR A 419 7.14 -13.32 13.68
CA THR A 419 7.93 -12.28 13.02
C THR A 419 9.37 -12.28 13.49
N MET A 420 10.23 -11.78 12.62
CA MET A 420 11.61 -11.43 12.95
C MET A 420 11.68 -9.93 13.22
N ILE A 421 12.42 -9.56 14.27
CA ILE A 421 12.78 -8.17 14.59
C ILE A 421 14.25 -8.20 15.04
N ARG A 422 15.16 -7.65 14.22
CA ARG A 422 16.61 -7.68 14.46
C ARG A 422 17.27 -6.41 13.95
N ASP A 423 18.41 -6.02 14.50
CA ASP A 423 19.26 -5.00 13.88
C ASP A 423 19.78 -5.50 12.52
N PHE A 424 20.00 -4.57 11.58
CA PHE A 424 20.84 -4.89 10.43
C PHE A 424 22.26 -5.18 10.89
N ASN A 425 22.83 -6.31 10.44
CA ASN A 425 24.16 -6.72 10.84
C ASN A 425 25.22 -5.69 10.37
N PRO A 426 25.94 -5.00 11.28
CA PRO A 426 26.96 -4.02 10.90
C PRO A 426 28.14 -4.61 10.09
N GLN A 427 28.29 -5.94 10.05
CA GLN A 427 29.43 -6.64 9.45
C GLN A 427 29.12 -7.39 8.13
N GLY A 428 27.91 -7.27 7.58
CA GLY A 428 27.43 -8.13 6.48
C GLY A 428 27.95 -7.86 5.06
N ASN A 429 28.64 -6.75 4.79
CA ASN A 429 29.11 -6.41 3.44
C ASN A 429 30.57 -6.83 3.13
N LYS A 430 31.16 -7.72 3.95
CA LYS A 430 32.49 -8.30 3.69
C LYS A 430 32.51 -9.81 3.93
N SER A 431 31.79 -10.59 3.12
CA SER A 431 32.19 -11.97 2.73
C SER A 431 31.03 -12.67 2.02
N GLY A 432 31.26 -13.14 0.80
CA GLY A 432 30.32 -14.01 0.11
C GLY A 432 30.52 -14.20 -1.40
N HIS A 433 31.71 -13.91 -1.94
CA HIS A 433 32.13 -14.53 -3.20
C HIS A 433 32.61 -15.95 -2.88
N ASN A 434 32.08 -16.91 -3.63
CA ASN A 434 32.59 -18.27 -3.91
C ASN A 434 32.85 -19.23 -2.74
N ALA A 435 31.92 -20.18 -2.56
CA ALA A 435 32.15 -21.63 -2.45
C ALA A 435 30.75 -22.28 -2.52
N MET A 436 30.38 -23.21 -3.40
CA MET A 436 31.09 -24.08 -4.33
C MET A 436 30.14 -24.35 -5.51
#